data_AF-A0A7Z9UDJ8-F1
#
_entry.id   AF-A0A7Z9UDJ8-F1
#
_cell.length_a   1.000
_cell.length_b   1.000
_cell.length_c   1.000
_cell.angle_alpha   90.00
_cell.angle_beta   90.00
_cell.angle_gamma   90.00
#
_symmetry.space_group_name_H-M   'P 1'
#
loop_
_entity.id
_entity.type
_entity.pdbx_description
1 polymer ?
#
loop_
_entity_poly.entity_id
_entity_poly.type
_entity_poly.pdbx_seq_one_letter_code
_entity_poly.pdbx_strand_id
1 'polypeptide(L)'
;LRGFIRGEITELTTLIYDARENAILQIAKEADACGADEVVGIKTFISQLGGNMIEFMAVGTAVKKMDGIGTKSEQLPPQALVKDEDTVIKPSRVAGYSAKNLNTGS
;
A
#
# COMPACT_ATOMS: atom_id res chain seq x y z
N LEU A 1 10.12 -37.64 22.97
CA LEU A 1 10.52 -36.37 22.33
C LEU A 1 9.75 -36.08 21.01
N ARG A 2 8.42 -36.26 20.97
CA ARG A 2 7.58 -36.00 19.75
C ARG A 2 6.36 -35.11 19.99
N GLY A 3 6.11 -34.69 21.24
CA GLY A 3 4.99 -33.82 21.62
C GLY A 3 5.32 -32.32 21.61
N PHE A 4 6.55 -31.94 21.98
CA PHE A 4 6.96 -30.52 22.10
C PHE A 4 6.98 -29.78 20.75
N ILE A 5 7.53 -30.42 19.70
CA ILE A 5 7.70 -29.81 18.37
C ILE A 5 6.34 -29.49 17.70
N ARG A 6 5.29 -30.26 18.00
CA ARG A 6 3.96 -30.06 17.37
C ARG A 6 3.20 -28.87 17.97
N GLY A 7 3.35 -28.63 19.27
CA GLY A 7 2.74 -27.48 19.95
C GLY A 7 3.40 -26.17 19.53
N GLU A 8 4.74 -26.13 19.55
CA GLU A 8 5.54 -24.96 19.18
C GLU A 8 5.28 -24.50 17.74
N ILE A 9 5.17 -25.43 16.78
CA ILE A 9 4.82 -25.09 15.39
C ILE A 9 3.41 -24.50 15.29
N THR A 10 2.47 -24.99 16.10
CA THR A 10 1.08 -24.48 16.09
C THR A 10 1.03 -23.06 16.66
N GLU A 11 1.70 -22.82 17.79
CA GLU A 11 1.79 -21.50 18.43
C GLU A 11 2.48 -20.47 17.53
N LEU A 12 3.61 -20.85 16.91
CA LEU A 12 4.31 -20.05 15.92
C LEU A 12 3.40 -19.68 14.75
N THR A 13 2.66 -20.66 14.25
CA THR A 13 1.72 -20.46 13.13
C THR A 13 0.66 -19.44 13.54
N THR A 14 -0.01 -19.64 14.68
CA THR A 14 -1.01 -18.70 15.20
C THR A 14 -0.46 -17.29 15.35
N LEU A 15 0.74 -17.12 15.92
CA LEU A 15 1.38 -15.82 16.08
C LEU A 15 1.55 -15.08 14.74
N ILE A 16 1.93 -15.80 13.69
CA ILE A 16 2.06 -15.23 12.33
C ILE A 16 0.68 -14.86 11.76
N TYR A 17 -0.37 -15.64 12.01
CA TYR A 17 -1.74 -15.30 11.61
C TYR A 17 -2.18 -13.99 12.26
N ASP A 18 -2.02 -13.88 13.58
CA ASP A 18 -2.42 -12.69 14.35
C ASP A 18 -1.64 -11.45 13.91
N ALA A 19 -0.32 -11.59 13.74
CA ALA A 19 0.54 -10.50 13.27
C ALA A 19 0.15 -10.02 11.86
N ARG A 20 -0.22 -10.96 10.97
CA ARG A 20 -0.68 -10.63 9.62
C ARG A 20 -2.00 -9.88 9.63
N GLU A 21 -2.97 -10.35 10.40
CA GLU A 21 -4.27 -9.68 10.51
C GLU A 21 -4.08 -8.25 11.01
N ASN A 22 -3.28 -8.06 12.06
CA ASN A 22 -2.98 -6.74 12.60
C ASN A 22 -2.28 -5.82 11.56
N ALA A 23 -1.29 -6.34 10.82
CA ALA A 23 -0.60 -5.57 9.79
C ALA A 23 -1.53 -5.14 8.64
N ILE A 24 -2.44 -6.02 8.20
CA ILE A 24 -3.41 -5.70 7.15
C ILE A 24 -4.41 -4.64 7.64
N LEU A 25 -4.90 -4.76 8.87
CA LEU A 25 -5.78 -3.76 9.48
C LEU A 25 -5.10 -2.40 9.60
N GLN A 26 -3.82 -2.39 9.96
CA GLN A 26 -3.04 -1.16 10.07
C GLN A 26 -2.87 -0.48 8.70
N ILE A 27 -2.51 -1.25 7.67
CA ILE A 27 -2.40 -0.75 6.29
C ILE A 27 -3.73 -0.18 5.78
N ALA A 28 -4.85 -0.85 6.07
CA ALA A 28 -6.17 -0.35 5.68
C ALA A 28 -6.50 0.99 6.36
N LYS A 29 -6.19 1.12 7.66
CA LYS A 29 -6.36 2.39 8.39
C LYS A 29 -5.49 3.51 7.84
N GLU A 30 -4.23 3.21 7.51
CA GLU A 30 -3.30 4.19 6.92
C GLU A 30 -3.74 4.64 5.53
N ALA A 31 -4.24 3.72 4.71
CA ALA A 31 -4.80 4.01 3.40
C ALA A 31 -6.05 4.90 3.50
N ASP A 32 -6.96 4.59 4.42
CA ASP A 32 -8.15 5.40 4.70
C ASP A 32 -7.76 6.81 5.16
N ALA A 33 -6.78 6.93 6.06
CA ALA A 33 -6.25 8.22 6.52
C ALA A 33 -5.59 9.03 5.39
N CYS A 34 -5.10 8.37 4.34
CA CYS A 34 -4.58 9.01 3.12
C CYS A 34 -5.67 9.31 2.07
N GLY A 35 -6.94 8.99 2.35
CA GLY A 35 -8.07 9.17 1.44
C GLY A 35 -8.05 8.23 0.23
N ALA A 36 -7.35 7.11 0.33
CA ALA A 36 -7.36 6.05 -0.66
C ALA A 36 -8.60 5.17 -0.52
N ASP A 37 -9.06 4.58 -1.62
CA ASP A 37 -10.20 3.67 -1.61
C ASP A 37 -9.76 2.23 -1.30
N GLU A 38 -8.56 1.86 -1.77
CA GLU A 38 -8.04 0.49 -1.67
C GLU A 38 -6.52 0.47 -1.55
N VAL A 39 -5.97 -0.68 -1.14
CA VAL A 39 -4.53 -0.97 -1.18
C VAL A 39 -4.29 -2.16 -2.10
N VAL A 40 -3.42 -1.97 -3.10
CA VAL A 40 -3.11 -2.99 -4.10
C VAL A 40 -1.64 -3.43 -4.03
N GLY A 41 -1.35 -4.60 -4.58
CA GLY A 41 0.02 -5.08 -4.72
C GLY A 41 0.73 -5.38 -3.39
N ILE A 42 -0.02 -5.79 -2.36
CA ILE A 42 0.55 -6.08 -1.04
C ILE A 42 1.60 -7.19 -1.14
N LYS A 43 2.80 -6.92 -0.61
CA LYS A 43 3.89 -7.85 -0.42
C LYS A 43 4.13 -8.04 1.06
N THR A 44 4.27 -9.29 1.49
CA THR A 44 4.48 -9.66 2.88
C THR A 44 5.86 -10.24 3.10
N PHE A 45 6.51 -9.85 4.18
CA PHE A 45 7.82 -10.33 4.59
C PHE A 45 7.71 -10.87 6.01
N ILE A 46 8.32 -12.02 6.25
CA ILE A 46 8.41 -12.64 7.57
C ILE A 46 9.89 -12.84 7.86
N SER A 47 10.36 -12.25 8.95
CA SER A 47 11.76 -12.28 9.35
C SER A 47 11.86 -12.73 10.81
N GLN A 48 12.82 -13.62 11.11
CA GLN A 48 13.15 -13.93 12.50
C GLN A 48 14.20 -12.92 12.97
N LEU A 49 13.82 -12.07 13.92
CA LEU A 49 14.76 -11.26 14.68
C LEU A 49 15.20 -12.15 15.85
N GLY A 50 16.49 -12.41 16.02
CA GLY A 50 16.99 -13.40 16.97
C GLY A 50 16.33 -13.34 18.36
N GLY A 51 16.23 -14.48 19.04
CA GLY A 51 15.57 -14.58 20.35
C GLY A 51 14.06 -14.78 20.28
N ASN A 52 13.59 -15.82 19.59
CA ASN A 52 12.17 -16.22 19.46
C ASN A 52 11.22 -15.09 19.01
N MET A 53 11.75 -14.02 18.38
CA MET A 53 10.98 -12.90 17.89
C MET A 53 10.80 -13.00 16.38
N ILE A 54 9.61 -12.61 15.92
CA ILE A 54 9.26 -12.65 14.51
C ILE A 54 8.67 -11.30 14.14
N GLU A 55 9.18 -10.75 13.06
CA GLU A 55 8.63 -9.58 12.42
C GLU A 55 7.75 -10.01 11.25
N PHE A 56 6.52 -9.51 11.23
CA PHE A 56 5.64 -9.55 10.08
C PHE A 56 5.53 -8.15 9.52
N MET A 57 5.93 -7.96 8.26
CA MET A 57 5.84 -6.69 7.56
C MET A 57 5.02 -6.85 6.30
N ALA A 58 4.10 -5.91 6.05
CA ALA A 58 3.35 -5.83 4.81
C ALA A 58 3.54 -4.45 4.17
N VAL A 59 3.69 -4.42 2.85
CA VAL A 59 3.88 -3.20 2.06
C VAL A 59 2.99 -3.25 0.84
N GLY A 60 2.21 -2.21 0.59
CA GLY A 60 1.34 -2.11 -0.58
C GLY A 60 1.22 -0.67 -1.08
N THR A 61 0.46 -0.48 -2.15
CA THR A 61 0.21 0.84 -2.76
C THR A 61 -1.22 1.26 -2.48
N ALA A 62 -1.40 2.36 -1.75
CA ALA A 62 -2.70 2.99 -1.58
C ALA A 62 -3.14 3.65 -2.89
N VAL A 63 -4.35 3.34 -3.37
CA VAL A 63 -4.87 3.82 -4.65
C VAL A 63 -6.24 4.47 -4.48
N LYS A 64 -6.50 5.49 -5.30
CA LYS A 64 -7.80 6.17 -5.39
C LYS A 64 -8.40 5.95 -6.76
N LYS A 65 -9.67 5.56 -6.80
CA LYS A 65 -10.44 5.42 -8.03
C LYS A 65 -10.76 6.80 -8.57
N MET A 66 -10.68 6.95 -9.89
CA MET A 66 -11.11 8.18 -10.55
C MET A 66 -12.56 8.07 -10.96
N ASP A 67 -13.36 9.06 -10.58
CA ASP A 67 -14.76 9.13 -10.96
C ASP A 67 -14.92 9.14 -12.49
N GLY A 68 -15.88 8.36 -12.99
CA GLY A 68 -16.18 8.23 -14.42
C GLY A 68 -15.22 7.32 -15.20
N ILE A 69 -14.22 6.70 -14.56
CA ILE A 69 -13.35 5.70 -15.18
C ILE A 69 -13.71 4.31 -14.64
N GLY A 70 -14.23 3.46 -15.51
CA GLY A 70 -14.56 2.06 -15.22
C GLY A 70 -13.94 1.11 -16.22
N THR A 71 -14.00 -0.18 -15.93
CA THR A 71 -13.61 -1.23 -16.88
C THR A 71 -14.71 -1.38 -17.94
N LYS A 72 -14.33 -1.72 -19.18
CA LYS A 72 -15.31 -1.97 -20.26
C LYS A 72 -16.17 -3.21 -20.01
N SER A 73 -15.68 -4.14 -19.18
CA SER A 73 -16.40 -5.31 -18.71
C SER A 73 -15.91 -5.68 -17.31
N GLU A 74 -16.72 -6.41 -16.55
CA GLU A 74 -16.35 -6.86 -15.21
C GLU A 74 -15.25 -7.93 -15.20
N GLN A 75 -15.05 -8.65 -16.31
CA GLN A 75 -13.98 -9.64 -16.44
C GLN A 75 -12.59 -9.02 -16.60
N LEU A 76 -12.50 -7.76 -17.03
CA LEU A 76 -11.20 -7.11 -17.19
C LEU A 76 -10.79 -6.47 -15.86
N PRO A 77 -9.61 -6.79 -15.32
CA PRO A 77 -9.10 -6.10 -14.14
C PRO A 77 -8.95 -4.59 -14.44
N PRO A 78 -9.12 -3.71 -13.44
CA PRO A 78 -8.89 -2.28 -13.59
C PRO A 78 -7.52 -2.01 -14.21
N GLN A 79 -7.51 -1.29 -15.34
CA GLN A 79 -6.26 -0.87 -15.97
C GLN A 79 -5.77 0.40 -15.30
N ALA A 80 -4.58 0.37 -14.72
CA ALA A 80 -3.93 1.58 -14.23
C ALA A 80 -3.55 2.45 -15.44
N LEU A 81 -4.24 3.58 -15.59
CA LEU A 81 -3.87 4.64 -16.52
C LEU A 81 -3.04 5.66 -15.75
N VAL A 82 -1.73 5.64 -15.95
CA VAL A 82 -0.86 6.72 -15.46
C VAL A 82 -1.14 7.92 -16.37
N LYS A 83 -1.91 8.88 -15.86
CA LYS A 83 -2.02 10.19 -16.50
C LYS A 83 -0.70 10.91 -16.28
N ASP A 84 -0.05 11.28 -17.38
CA ASP A 84 1.07 12.22 -17.34
C ASP A 84 0.45 13.59 -17.03
N GLU A 85 0.59 14.03 -15.79
CA GLU A 85 0.16 15.37 -15.39
C GLU A 85 1.37 16.30 -15.53
N ASP A 86 1.19 17.42 -16.22
CA ASP A 86 2.21 18.47 -16.28
C ASP A 86 2.61 18.84 -14.84
N THR A 87 3.91 18.83 -14.54
CA THR A 87 4.40 19.18 -13.19
C THR A 87 4.13 20.66 -12.93
N VAL A 88 2.98 20.99 -12.35
CA VAL A 88 2.64 22.36 -11.96
C VAL A 88 3.25 22.65 -10.60
N ILE A 89 4.40 23.33 -10.58
CA ILE A 89 4.92 23.96 -9.36
C ILE A 89 3.93 25.06 -8.98
N LYS A 90 3.10 24.80 -7.95
CA LYS A 90 2.29 25.86 -7.33
C LYS A 90 3.24 26.79 -6.57
N PRO A 91 3.39 28.06 -6.94
CA PRO A 91 4.20 28.98 -6.16
C PRO A 91 3.53 29.14 -4.79
N SER A 92 4.22 28.75 -3.73
CA SER A 92 3.92 29.25 -2.38
C SER A 92 3.78 30.77 -2.48
N ARG A 93 2.73 31.35 -1.86
CA ARG A 93 2.23 32.73 -1.99
C ARG A 93 3.28 33.83 -1.74
N VAL A 94 4.33 33.87 -2.55
CA VAL A 94 5.33 34.92 -2.65
C VAL A 94 4.95 35.71 -3.89
N ALA A 95 4.52 36.94 -3.67
CA ALA A 95 4.04 37.84 -4.70
C ALA A 95 5.09 37.99 -5.81
N GLY A 96 4.79 37.45 -7.00
CA GLY A 96 5.57 37.76 -8.21
C GLY A 96 5.88 36.61 -9.17
N TYR A 97 5.69 35.34 -8.80
CA TYR A 97 5.98 34.21 -9.72
C TYR A 97 4.69 33.63 -10.30
N SER A 98 4.49 33.83 -11.61
CA SER A 98 3.43 33.19 -12.39
C SER A 98 3.70 31.70 -12.54
N ALA A 99 2.67 30.87 -12.41
CA ALA A 99 2.76 29.43 -12.65
C ALA A 99 3.30 29.19 -14.07
N LYS A 100 4.48 28.58 -14.18
CA LYS A 100 5.12 28.30 -15.46
C LYS A 100 4.98 26.81 -15.73
N ASN A 101 4.21 26.46 -16.76
CA ASN A 101 4.18 25.10 -17.27
C ASN A 101 5.52 24.83 -17.97
N LEU A 102 6.23 23.78 -17.55
CA LEU A 102 7.53 23.40 -18.09
C LEU A 102 7.42 22.48 -19.32
N ASN A 103 6.22 21.94 -19.58
CA ASN A 103 5.94 21.07 -20.72
C ASN A 103 5.54 21.85 -21.98
N THR A 104 5.37 23.17 -21.88
CA THR A 104 5.21 24.04 -23.06
C THR A 104 6.60 24.45 -23.57
N GLY A 105 7.27 23.54 -24.28
CA GLY A 105 8.54 23.78 -24.95
C GLY A 105 8.48 23.45 -26.44
N SER A 106 8.57 24.50 -27.27
CA SER A 106 8.75 24.60 -28.73
C SER A 106 7.75 23.92 -29.67
#